data_AF-A0A921E4Z3-F1
#
_entry.id   AF-A0A921E4Z3-F1
#
_cell.length_a   1.000
_cell.length_b   1.000
_cell.length_c   1.000
_cell.angle_alpha   90.00
_cell.angle_beta   90.00
_cell.angle_gamma   90.00
#
_symmetry.space_group_name_H-M   'P 1'
#
loop_
_entity.id
_entity.type
_entity.pdbx_description
1 polymer ?
#
loop_
_entity_poly.entity_id
_entity_poly.type
_entity_poly.pdbx_seq_one_letter_code
_entity_poly.pdbx_strand_id
1 'polypeptide(L)'
;MPLFYFHLRTPAGLEPDEIGLELAGIEAAYLEACRTIPGLCADLIQEAGSPSRRSFEITDAAGTLLMEVPFSEVLDGGGKPARPPKFSSRAEQTQILIGAVREQQEAVAATLSETYRLLEQVRKACSLMC
;
A
#
# COMPACT_ATOMS: atom_id res chain seq x y z
N MET A 1 -3.61 -16.40 -6.30
CA MET A 1 -3.20 -15.19 -7.07
C MET A 1 -3.02 -14.05 -6.06
N PRO A 2 -2.41 -12.88 -6.35
CA PRO A 2 -2.35 -11.80 -5.36
C PRO A 2 -3.76 -11.31 -4.98
N LEU A 3 -3.93 -10.96 -3.70
CA LEU A 3 -5.17 -10.45 -3.13
C LEU A 3 -5.16 -8.92 -3.11
N PHE A 4 -6.22 -8.31 -3.62
CA PHE A 4 -6.40 -6.85 -3.67
C PHE A 4 -7.69 -6.44 -2.97
N TYR A 5 -7.68 -5.32 -2.28
CA TYR A 5 -8.87 -4.77 -1.61
C TYR A 5 -9.32 -3.48 -2.30
N PHE A 6 -10.62 -3.27 -2.39
CA PHE A 6 -11.23 -2.15 -3.10
C PHE A 6 -11.99 -1.25 -2.13
N HIS A 7 -11.27 -0.49 -1.31
CA HIS A 7 -11.92 0.39 -0.33
C HIS A 7 -12.60 1.57 -1.01
N LEU A 8 -13.83 1.90 -0.61
CA LEU A 8 -14.58 3.00 -1.19
C LEU A 8 -14.26 4.29 -0.42
N ARG A 9 -13.67 5.27 -1.10
CA ARG A 9 -13.50 6.62 -0.58
C ARG A 9 -14.75 7.44 -0.90
N THR A 10 -15.44 7.90 0.14
CA THR A 10 -16.57 8.82 0.04
C THR A 10 -16.23 10.17 0.69
N PRO A 11 -17.05 11.21 0.46
CA PRO A 11 -16.89 12.47 1.19
C PRO A 11 -17.01 12.33 2.72
N ALA A 12 -17.66 11.26 3.20
CA ALA A 12 -17.83 11.00 4.63
C ALA A 12 -16.66 10.24 5.25
N GLY A 13 -15.86 9.52 4.46
CA GLY A 13 -14.73 8.74 4.97
C GLY A 13 -14.26 7.63 4.04
N LEU A 14 -13.43 6.73 4.58
CA LEU A 14 -13.06 5.48 3.91
C LEU A 14 -13.98 4.38 4.38
N GLU A 15 -14.60 3.68 3.44
CA GLU A 15 -15.38 2.46 3.69
C GLU A 15 -14.51 1.26 3.27
N PRO A 16 -14.01 0.48 4.25
CA PRO A 16 -13.09 -0.60 3.94
C PRO A 16 -13.81 -1.81 3.35
N ASP A 17 -13.33 -2.28 2.20
CA ASP A 17 -13.51 -3.67 1.76
C ASP A 17 -12.69 -4.63 2.64
N GLU A 18 -13.36 -5.58 3.31
CA GLU A 18 -12.75 -6.59 4.17
C GLU A 18 -12.54 -7.94 3.45
N ILE A 19 -13.16 -8.13 2.28
CA ILE A 19 -13.16 -9.41 1.56
C ILE A 19 -12.01 -9.44 0.57
N GLY A 20 -11.88 -8.37 -0.22
CA GLY A 20 -10.93 -8.30 -1.33
C GLY A 20 -11.22 -9.30 -2.45
N LEU A 21 -10.34 -9.32 -3.45
CA LEU A 21 -10.45 -10.19 -4.62
C LEU A 21 -9.07 -10.66 -5.10
N GLU A 22 -8.98 -11.95 -5.39
CA GLU A 22 -7.78 -12.54 -5.99
C GLU A 22 -7.73 -12.24 -7.50
N LEU A 23 -6.71 -11.51 -7.95
CA LEU A 23 -6.57 -11.10 -9.35
C LEU A 23 -5.14 -11.31 -9.85
N ALA A 24 -4.96 -11.30 -11.17
CA ALA A 24 -3.65 -11.60 -11.78
C ALA A 24 -2.58 -10.52 -11.51
N GLY A 25 -3.00 -9.29 -11.21
CA GLY A 25 -2.13 -8.14 -11.04
C GLY A 25 -2.94 -6.84 -10.89
N ILE A 26 -2.22 -5.73 -10.73
CA ILE A 26 -2.83 -4.41 -10.50
C ILE A 26 -3.63 -3.92 -11.72
N GLU A 27 -3.24 -4.30 -12.93
CA GLU A 27 -3.97 -3.99 -14.16
C GLU A 27 -5.32 -4.70 -14.19
N ALA A 28 -5.37 -5.96 -13.74
CA ALA A 28 -6.61 -6.71 -13.63
C ALA A 28 -7.52 -6.12 -12.53
N ALA A 29 -6.94 -5.63 -11.44
CA ALA A 29 -7.65 -4.91 -10.38
C ALA A 29 -8.25 -3.59 -10.89
N TYR A 30 -7.50 -2.80 -11.64
CA TYR A 30 -8.04 -1.59 -12.28
C TYR A 30 -9.23 -1.89 -13.19
N LEU A 31 -9.11 -2.90 -14.06
CA LEU A 31 -10.19 -3.27 -14.98
C LEU A 31 -11.43 -3.78 -14.23
N GLU A 32 -11.24 -4.47 -13.10
CA GLU A 32 -12.35 -4.87 -12.23
C GLU A 32 -13.02 -3.65 -11.58
N ALA A 33 -12.26 -2.71 -11.04
CA ALA A 33 -12.81 -1.47 -10.50
C ALA A 33 -13.65 -0.74 -11.54
N CYS A 34 -13.14 -0.57 -12.77
CA CYS A 34 -13.89 0.05 -13.87
C CYS A 34 -15.19 -0.67 -14.21
N ARG A 35 -15.24 -2.00 -14.12
CA ARG A 35 -16.47 -2.79 -14.35
C ARG A 35 -17.48 -2.61 -13.21
N THR A 36 -17.02 -2.49 -11.98
CA THR A 36 -17.88 -2.42 -10.79
C THR A 36 -18.48 -1.04 -10.58
N ILE A 37 -17.75 0.03 -10.91
CA ILE A 37 -18.16 1.43 -10.66
C ILE A 37 -19.56 1.75 -11.20
N PRO A 38 -19.94 1.44 -12.45
CA PRO A 38 -21.27 1.75 -12.96
C PRO A 38 -22.40 1.06 -12.19
N GLY A 39 -22.21 -0.21 -11.80
CA GLY A 39 -23.19 -0.96 -11.02
C GLY A 39 -23.36 -0.39 -9.62
N LEU A 40 -22.25 -0.11 -8.93
CA LEU A 40 -22.25 0.51 -7.61
C LEU A 40 -22.91 1.90 -7.64
N CYS A 41 -22.68 2.67 -8.71
CA CYS A 41 -23.28 3.99 -8.87
C CYS A 41 -24.79 3.93 -9.14
N ALA A 42 -25.27 2.90 -9.85
CA ALA A 42 -26.70 2.71 -10.07
C ALA A 42 -27.45 2.55 -8.74
N ASP A 43 -26.84 1.85 -7.78
CA ASP A 43 -27.39 1.66 -6.44
C ASP A 43 -27.32 2.94 -5.59
N LEU A 44 -26.28 3.77 -5.80
CA LEU A 44 -26.02 5.00 -5.03
C LEU A 44 -26.78 6.25 -5.52
N ILE A 45 -27.45 6.22 -6.68
CA ILE A 45 -28.25 7.35 -7.19
C ILE A 45 -29.44 7.71 -6.26
N GLN A 46 -29.82 6.82 -5.34
CA GLN A 46 -30.85 7.13 -4.34
C GLN A 46 -30.33 7.93 -3.13
N GLU A 47 -29.02 7.95 -2.87
CA GLU A 47 -28.41 8.68 -1.75
C GLU A 47 -27.65 9.92 -2.25
N ALA A 48 -28.28 11.08 -2.03
CA ALA A 48 -27.86 12.40 -2.49
C ALA A 48 -26.36 12.71 -2.29
N GLY A 49 -25.55 12.50 -3.33
CA GLY A 49 -24.16 12.96 -3.38
C GLY A 49 -23.55 12.78 -4.76
N SER A 50 -22.91 13.83 -5.29
CA SER A 50 -22.28 13.80 -6.62
C SER A 50 -21.27 12.65 -6.73
N PRO A 51 -21.43 11.72 -7.68
CA PRO A 51 -20.50 10.61 -7.92
C PRO A 51 -19.05 11.05 -8.16
N SER A 52 -18.87 12.29 -8.63
CA SER A 52 -17.58 12.94 -8.91
C SER A 52 -16.65 13.10 -7.70
N ARG A 53 -17.13 12.84 -6.47
CA ARG A 53 -16.33 12.91 -5.23
C ARG A 53 -16.07 11.54 -4.60
N ARG A 54 -16.27 10.45 -5.35
CA ARG A 54 -16.01 9.08 -4.90
C ARG A 54 -14.88 8.45 -5.72
N SER A 55 -14.08 7.60 -5.07
CA SER A 55 -13.01 6.84 -5.70
C SER A 55 -12.85 5.47 -5.03
N PHE A 56 -12.30 4.50 -5.76
CA PHE A 56 -11.78 3.27 -5.14
C PHE A 56 -10.31 3.43 -4.79
N GLU A 57 -9.94 3.03 -3.57
CA GLU A 57 -8.56 2.85 -3.13
C GLU A 57 -8.23 1.35 -3.22
N ILE A 58 -7.41 1.00 -4.20
CA ILE A 58 -6.93 -0.37 -4.41
C ILE A 58 -5.67 -0.59 -3.59
N THR A 59 -5.71 -1.53 -2.65
CA THR A 59 -4.60 -1.87 -1.76
C THR A 59 -4.16 -3.33 -1.91
N ASP A 60 -2.93 -3.63 -1.51
CA ASP A 60 -2.47 -5.02 -1.32
C ASP A 60 -2.89 -5.59 0.05
N ALA A 61 -2.56 -6.86 0.30
CA ALA A 61 -2.84 -7.53 1.57
C ALA A 61 -2.13 -6.96 2.80
N ALA A 62 -1.13 -6.09 2.63
CA ALA A 62 -0.51 -5.37 3.72
C ALA A 62 -1.19 -4.00 3.97
N GLY A 63 -2.25 -3.67 3.22
CA GLY A 63 -2.93 -2.37 3.26
C GLY A 63 -2.17 -1.27 2.53
N THR A 64 -1.19 -1.61 1.71
CA THR A 64 -0.42 -0.62 0.94
C THR A 64 -1.27 -0.11 -0.21
N LEU A 65 -1.50 1.21 -0.28
CA LEU A 65 -2.18 1.83 -1.41
C LEU A 65 -1.37 1.68 -2.70
N LEU A 66 -1.96 0.98 -3.66
CA LEU A 66 -1.37 0.75 -4.98
C LEU A 66 -1.94 1.70 -6.03
N MET A 67 -3.24 2.01 -5.96
CA MET A 67 -3.92 2.84 -6.95
C MET A 67 -5.19 3.49 -6.39
N GLU A 68 -5.48 4.70 -6.85
CA GLU A 68 -6.78 5.33 -6.68
C GLU A 68 -7.49 5.39 -8.04
N VAL A 69 -8.77 4.98 -8.08
CA VAL A 69 -9.62 4.98 -9.28
C VAL A 69 -10.83 5.90 -9.06
N PRO A 70 -10.78 7.15 -9.54
CA PRO A 70 -11.91 8.07 -9.42
C PRO A 70 -13.12 7.61 -10.22
N PHE A 71 -14.31 7.73 -9.64
CA PHE A 71 -15.54 7.32 -10.34
C PHE A 71 -15.81 8.18 -11.58
N SER A 72 -15.42 9.46 -11.55
CA SER A 72 -15.51 10.36 -12.70
C SER A 72 -14.76 9.83 -13.93
N GLU A 73 -13.66 9.09 -13.75
CA GLU A 73 -12.90 8.52 -14.86
C GLU A 73 -13.74 7.52 -15.68
N VAL A 74 -14.62 6.79 -15.00
CA VAL A 74 -15.47 5.75 -15.61
C VAL A 74 -16.81 6.31 -16.06
N LEU A 75 -17.36 7.27 -15.30
CA LEU A 75 -18.69 7.82 -15.54
C LEU A 75 -18.72 8.94 -16.58
N ASP A 76 -17.65 9.73 -16.73
CA ASP A 76 -17.63 10.90 -17.64
C ASP A 76 -17.33 10.53 -19.11
N GLY A 77 -17.41 9.25 -19.48
CA GLY A 77 -17.59 8.79 -20.86
C GLY A 77 -16.73 9.51 -21.91
N GLY A 78 -15.40 9.42 -21.81
CA GLY A 78 -14.49 9.79 -22.91
C GLY A 78 -13.82 11.17 -22.81
N GLY A 79 -13.96 11.90 -21.71
CA GLY A 79 -13.04 13.01 -21.39
C GLY A 79 -11.63 12.47 -21.16
N LYS A 80 -10.59 13.09 -21.76
CA LYS A 80 -9.17 12.72 -21.58
C LYS A 80 -8.90 12.37 -20.11
N PRO A 81 -8.23 11.24 -19.80
CA PRO A 81 -7.95 10.84 -18.42
C PRO A 81 -7.30 12.03 -17.71
N ALA A 82 -7.95 12.49 -16.65
CA ALA A 82 -7.49 13.62 -15.86
C ALA A 82 -6.26 13.19 -15.07
N ARG A 83 -5.09 13.31 -15.72
CA ARG A 83 -3.77 12.90 -15.22
C ARG A 83 -3.64 11.36 -15.15
N PRO A 84 -2.56 10.77 -15.69
CA PRO A 84 -2.35 9.34 -15.51
C PRO A 84 -2.30 9.02 -14.01
N PRO A 85 -2.92 7.91 -13.56
CA PRO A 85 -2.83 7.49 -12.17
C PRO A 85 -1.36 7.39 -11.80
N LYS A 86 -0.99 7.99 -10.67
CA LYS A 86 0.37 7.87 -10.16
C LYS A 86 0.53 6.44 -9.66
N PHE A 87 1.05 5.57 -10.51
CA PHE A 87 1.56 4.29 -10.08
C PHE A 87 2.71 4.57 -9.12
N SER A 88 2.55 4.25 -7.84
CA SER A 88 3.70 3.96 -6.99
C SER A 88 4.33 2.71 -7.59
N SER A 89 5.34 2.92 -8.44
CA SER A 89 5.94 1.81 -9.17
C SER A 89 6.52 0.84 -8.15
N ARG A 90 6.47 -0.46 -8.44
CA ARG A 90 7.15 -1.51 -7.66
C ARG A 90 8.61 -1.15 -7.35
N ALA A 91 9.25 -0.35 -8.20
CA ALA A 91 10.61 0.18 -7.99
C ALA A 91 10.70 1.23 -6.85
N GLU A 92 9.72 2.12 -6.71
CA GLU A 92 9.67 3.11 -5.62
C GLU A 92 9.40 2.44 -4.26
N GLN A 93 8.47 1.47 -4.22
CA GLN A 93 8.24 0.67 -3.01
C GLN A 93 9.46 -0.17 -2.63
N THR A 94 10.18 -0.73 -3.61
CA THR A 94 11.42 -1.48 -3.34
C THR A 94 12.50 -0.56 -2.74
N GLN A 95 12.60 0.70 -3.18
CA GLN A 95 13.58 1.65 -2.63
C GLN A 95 13.31 2.02 -1.17
N ILE A 96 12.03 2.19 -0.79
CA ILE A 96 11.64 2.48 0.60
C ILE A 96 11.97 1.28 1.50
N LEU A 97 11.65 0.06 1.07
CA LEU A 97 11.97 -1.16 1.81
C LEU A 97 13.49 -1.38 1.94
N ILE A 98 14.26 -1.13 0.88
CA ILE A 98 15.73 -1.22 0.94
C ILE A 98 16.30 -0.24 1.96
N GLY A 99 15.75 0.98 2.04
CA GLY A 99 16.13 1.97 3.05
C GLY A 99 15.89 1.47 4.48
N ALA A 100 14.68 1.00 4.76
CA ALA A 100 14.29 0.50 6.09
C ALA A 100 15.11 -0.74 6.53
N VAL A 101 15.38 -1.67 5.61
CA VAL A 101 16.22 -2.85 5.90
C VAL A 101 17.66 -2.43 6.24
N ARG A 102 18.19 -1.40 5.57
CA ARG A 102 19.54 -0.91 5.82
C ARG A 102 19.68 -0.28 7.20
N GLU A 103 18.69 0.53 7.63
CA GLU A 103 18.67 1.09 8.99
C GLU A 103 18.65 0.00 10.06
N GLN A 104 17.86 -1.07 9.86
CA GLN A 104 17.86 -2.20 10.80
C GLN A 104 19.20 -2.94 10.83
N GLN A 105 19.86 -3.13 9.68
CA GLN A 105 21.17 -3.78 9.64
C GLN A 105 22.24 -2.98 10.38
N GLU A 106 22.23 -1.66 10.27
CA GLU A 106 23.17 -0.78 10.97
C GLU A 106 22.95 -0.81 12.49
N ALA A 107 21.70 -0.80 12.95
CA ALA A 107 21.36 -0.92 14.38
C ALA A 107 21.79 -2.28 14.97
N VAL A 108 21.58 -3.38 14.24
CA VAL A 108 22.02 -4.72 14.66
C VAL A 108 23.54 -4.83 14.67
N ALA A 109 24.23 -4.29 13.66
CA ALA A 109 25.69 -4.30 13.61
C ALA A 109 26.34 -3.50 14.76
N ALA A 110 25.74 -2.37 15.13
CA ALA A 110 26.19 -1.58 16.28
C ALA A 110 26.02 -2.36 17.59
N THR A 111 24.86 -3.00 17.78
CA THR A 111 24.57 -3.79 18.99
C THR A 111 25.52 -4.99 19.12
N LEU A 112 25.79 -5.70 18.02
CA LEU A 112 26.74 -6.82 18.01
C LEU A 112 28.15 -6.36 18.34
N SER A 113 28.60 -5.25 17.76
CA SER A 113 29.94 -4.70 18.03
C SER A 113 30.13 -4.37 19.50
N GLU A 114 29.13 -3.76 20.14
CA GLU A 114 29.18 -3.47 21.58
C GLU A 114 29.18 -4.74 22.43
N THR A 115 28.40 -5.75 22.04
CA THR A 115 28.37 -7.04 22.72
C THR A 115 29.74 -7.74 22.68
N TYR A 116 30.38 -7.76 21.51
CA TYR A 116 31.73 -8.31 21.37
C TYR A 116 32.77 -7.52 22.17
N ARG A 117 32.66 -6.19 22.23
CA ARG A 117 33.54 -5.33 23.04
C ARG A 117 33.45 -5.68 24.52
N LEU A 118 32.24 -5.86 25.04
CA LEU A 118 32.02 -6.23 26.44
C LEU A 118 32.54 -7.64 26.75
N LEU A 119 32.29 -8.62 25.87
CA LEU A 119 32.83 -9.97 26.03
C LEU A 119 34.36 -10.01 26.02
N GLU A 120 34.99 -9.21 25.15
CA GLU A 120 36.44 -9.01 25.12
C GLU A 120 36.98 -8.45 26.44
N GLN A 121 36.29 -7.48 27.03
CA GLN A 121 36.68 -6.87 28.30
C GLN A 121 36.55 -7.85 29.46
N VAL A 122 35.45 -8.63 29.51
CA VAL A 122 35.27 -9.68 30.52
C VAL A 122 36.35 -10.76 30.38
N ARG A 123 36.66 -11.18 29.14
CA ARG A 123 37.74 -12.13 28.87
C ARG A 123 39.10 -11.63 29.37
N LYS A 124 39.44 -10.37 29.09
CA LYS A 124 40.70 -9.75 29.54
C LYS A 124 40.76 -9.62 31.06
N ALA A 125 39.66 -9.23 31.71
CA ALA A 125 39.57 -9.12 33.16
C ALA A 125 39.75 -10.50 33.85
N CYS A 126 39.12 -11.55 33.33
CA CYS A 126 39.33 -12.91 33.84
C CYS A 126 40.77 -13.41 33.63
N SER A 127 41.43 -13.04 32.53
CA SER A 127 42.82 -13.44 32.27
C SER A 127 43.87 -12.75 33.17
N LEU A 128 43.52 -11.65 33.82
CA LEU A 128 44.39 -10.90 34.74
C LEU A 128 44.17 -11.28 36.22
N MET A 129 43.19 -12.15 36.50
CA MET A 129 42.82 -12.61 37.84
C MET A 129 43.24 -14.06 38.15
N CYS A 130 43.93 -14.73 37.21
CA CYS A 130 44.58 -16.03 37.40
C CYS A 130 46.10 -15.87 37.39
#